data_AF-A0A8C7FNP3-F1
#
_entry.id   AF-A0A8C7FNP3-F1
#
_cell.length_a   1.000
_cell.length_b   1.000
_cell.length_c   1.000
_cell.angle_alpha   90.00
_cell.angle_beta   90.00
_cell.angle_gamma   90.00
#
_symmetry.space_group_name_H-M   'P 1'
#
loop_
_entity.id
_entity.type
_entity.pdbx_description
1 polymer ?
#
loop_
_entity_poly.entity_id
_entity_poly.type
_entity_poly.pdbx_seq_one_letter_code
_entity_poly.pdbx_strand_id
1 'polypeptide(L)'
;MASKGTKETIVNKLGFKSSGSKQAEAEMDRLRKENAHLKQKMDEISKRTTRPPDSDKSKLLERILSLETLRERNTQQLLAKDKELETLRQHLHNNGGEVVASLQAQLDQGRREAEYREKLFQSLSEETGNLKNKLVGVSARCQALEKQGPNLKALEKNQQWLVYDQQREAYVKGVLARTLEMEQQLNQANEALQQQHKEGSLDAPEMSSSQLQEHYDKLLLQAKQDVEAQKEAAARAQGELGELQRRYEERCMELVEAREQLRAERLSSRHTVGEERKCSADRADRMRSELDSMDSRLEEERKRSAELLLQVNLLQKTLLNQNEERRRVAILEQHIQLSAKDFENEKLDRQSLQHQLHKVLKELRKARDQIARLESSNQKQQSESRFSEPSSYKPEFERLSIEDPIPTSTSKNLLDESFLECPKCRAPYATSQHRELLAHLDFCFT
;
A
#
# COMPACT_ATOMS: atom_id res chain seq x y z
N MET A 1 63.49 51.70 -40.25
CA MET A 1 63.54 52.78 -41.27
C MET A 1 62.38 53.73 -40.96
N ALA A 2 62.61 54.75 -40.12
CA ALA A 2 62.63 56.18 -40.49
C ALA A 2 61.24 56.68 -40.96
N SER A 3 60.58 57.68 -40.35
CA SER A 3 61.10 59.00 -39.99
C SER A 3 60.11 59.72 -39.05
N LYS A 4 60.64 60.30 -37.98
CA LYS A 4 60.06 61.44 -37.26
C LYS A 4 60.60 62.71 -37.94
N GLY A 5 59.73 63.69 -38.16
CA GLY A 5 60.11 65.10 -38.02
C GLY A 5 59.80 65.98 -39.21
N THR A 6 58.74 66.78 -39.08
CA THR A 6 58.71 68.13 -39.64
C THR A 6 58.02 69.02 -38.61
N LYS A 7 58.85 69.70 -37.81
CA LYS A 7 58.48 70.92 -37.09
C LYS A 7 58.52 72.07 -38.10
N GLU A 8 57.75 73.10 -37.79
CA GLU A 8 57.75 74.44 -38.40
C GLU A 8 57.07 74.52 -39.76
N THR A 9 55.91 75.20 -39.80
CA THR A 9 55.68 76.40 -40.62
C THR A 9 54.26 76.91 -40.29
N ILE A 10 54.04 78.22 -40.36
CA ILE A 10 52.80 78.98 -40.10
C ILE A 10 52.73 79.55 -38.67
N VAL A 11 53.77 80.30 -38.32
CA VAL A 11 53.64 81.56 -37.59
C VAL A 11 53.63 82.67 -38.66
N ASN A 12 52.79 83.68 -38.45
CA ASN A 12 52.63 84.92 -39.25
C ASN A 12 51.60 84.89 -40.37
N LYS A 13 50.33 85.17 -40.02
CA LYS A 13 49.47 85.96 -40.90
C LYS A 13 48.28 86.63 -40.21
N LEU A 14 48.46 87.26 -39.04
CA LEU A 14 47.47 88.22 -38.56
C LEU A 14 48.19 89.40 -37.89
N GLY A 15 48.25 90.51 -38.62
CA GLY A 15 48.85 91.76 -38.17
C GLY A 15 48.08 92.34 -37.00
N PHE A 16 48.76 92.47 -35.86
CA PHE A 16 48.30 93.29 -34.75
C PHE A 16 49.03 94.62 -34.78
N LYS A 17 48.28 95.67 -35.13
CA LYS A 17 48.68 97.06 -34.91
C LYS A 17 48.69 97.29 -33.40
N SER A 18 49.85 97.61 -32.83
CA SER A 18 50.00 97.91 -31.41
C SER A 18 49.39 99.28 -31.09
N SER A 19 48.11 99.30 -30.75
CA SER A 19 47.49 100.45 -30.08
C SER A 19 46.65 99.92 -28.92
N GLY A 20 47.25 99.80 -27.74
CA GLY A 20 46.52 99.40 -26.54
C GLY A 20 47.32 98.66 -25.47
N SER A 21 48.60 99.00 -25.24
CA SER A 21 49.42 98.33 -24.20
C SER A 21 48.75 98.38 -22.81
N LYS A 22 48.08 99.49 -22.46
CA LYS A 22 47.39 99.63 -21.16
C LYS A 22 46.04 98.90 -21.10
N GLN A 23 45.38 98.70 -22.24
CA GLN A 23 44.07 98.04 -22.30
C GLN A 23 44.23 96.51 -22.29
N ALA A 24 45.23 95.99 -23.00
CA ALA A 24 45.62 94.60 -22.91
C ALA A 24 46.14 94.22 -21.51
N GLU A 25 46.87 95.12 -20.84
CA GLU A 25 47.37 94.90 -19.48
C GLU A 25 46.23 94.89 -18.43
N ALA A 26 45.26 95.81 -18.54
CA ALA A 26 44.07 95.82 -17.69
C ALA A 26 43.16 94.59 -17.90
N GLU A 27 43.05 94.10 -19.15
CA GLU A 27 42.30 92.89 -19.47
C GLU A 27 43.00 91.64 -18.96
N MET A 28 44.34 91.57 -19.05
CA MET A 28 45.13 90.50 -18.44
C MET A 28 45.01 90.48 -16.91
N ASP A 29 44.96 91.63 -16.25
CA ASP A 29 44.70 91.69 -14.81
C ASP A 29 43.28 91.30 -14.44
N ARG A 30 42.28 91.61 -15.28
CA ARG A 30 40.92 91.13 -15.11
C ARG A 30 40.84 89.60 -15.25
N LEU A 31 41.48 89.05 -16.28
CA LEU A 31 41.57 87.60 -16.50
C LEU A 31 42.33 86.90 -15.39
N ARG A 32 43.37 87.52 -14.80
CA ARG A 32 44.06 86.99 -13.61
C ARG A 32 43.14 86.93 -12.39
N LYS A 33 42.35 87.99 -12.14
CA LYS A 33 41.36 88.01 -11.05
C LYS A 33 40.25 86.98 -11.26
N GLU A 34 39.76 86.84 -12.49
CA GLU A 34 38.77 85.80 -12.84
C GLU A 34 39.36 84.40 -12.73
N ASN A 35 40.60 84.17 -13.16
CA ASN A 35 41.29 82.88 -12.96
C ASN A 35 41.50 82.58 -11.47
N ALA A 36 41.87 83.57 -10.67
CA ALA A 36 42.02 83.40 -9.23
C ALA A 36 40.68 83.04 -8.57
N HIS A 37 39.59 83.69 -8.98
CA HIS A 37 38.24 83.39 -8.53
C HIS A 37 37.73 82.03 -9.00
N LEU A 38 38.03 81.62 -10.24
CA LEU A 38 37.71 80.29 -10.76
C LEU A 38 38.50 79.19 -10.05
N LYS A 39 39.79 79.43 -9.76
CA LYS A 39 40.59 78.53 -8.90
C LYS A 39 40.01 78.42 -7.50
N GLN A 40 39.62 79.54 -6.89
CA GLN A 40 38.98 79.53 -5.58
C GLN A 40 37.65 78.77 -5.59
N LYS A 41 36.82 78.93 -6.63
CA LYS A 41 35.60 78.14 -6.83
C LYS A 41 35.88 76.66 -7.06
N MET A 42 36.92 76.32 -7.84
CA MET A 42 37.35 74.94 -8.02
C MET A 42 37.86 74.31 -6.73
N ASP A 43 38.56 75.08 -5.89
CA ASP A 43 39.02 74.62 -4.57
C ASP A 43 37.84 74.44 -3.61
N GLU A 44 36.83 75.31 -3.64
CA GLU A 44 35.58 75.11 -2.87
C GLU A 44 34.79 73.89 -3.33
N ILE A 45 34.68 73.67 -4.65
CA ILE A 45 34.02 72.48 -5.21
C ILE A 45 34.81 71.23 -4.85
N SER A 46 36.13 71.26 -4.95
CA SER A 46 37.00 70.13 -4.58
C SER A 46 36.88 69.81 -3.10
N LYS A 47 36.85 70.82 -2.21
CA LYS A 47 36.63 70.64 -0.76
C LYS A 47 35.25 70.06 -0.42
N ARG A 48 34.21 70.36 -1.22
CA ARG A 48 32.87 69.74 -1.10
C ARG A 48 32.85 68.30 -1.61
N THR A 49 33.69 67.98 -2.59
CA THR A 49 33.78 66.64 -3.20
C THR A 49 34.72 65.70 -2.42
N THR A 50 35.63 66.25 -1.62
CA THR A 50 36.48 65.50 -0.65
C THR A 50 35.87 65.38 0.75
N ARG A 51 34.54 65.46 0.90
CA ARG A 51 33.92 64.95 2.14
C ARG A 51 34.15 63.44 2.16
N PRO A 52 34.60 62.85 3.29
CA PRO A 52 34.75 61.40 3.38
C PRO A 52 33.39 60.76 3.05
N PRO A 53 33.36 59.57 2.42
CA PRO A 53 32.10 58.90 2.15
C PRO A 53 31.29 58.90 3.43
N ASP A 54 30.06 59.40 3.38
CA ASP A 54 29.13 59.36 4.51
C ASP A 54 29.25 57.98 5.14
N SER A 55 29.59 57.89 6.43
CA SER A 55 29.90 56.60 7.09
C SER A 55 28.79 55.58 6.81
N ASP A 56 27.57 56.08 6.69
CA ASP A 56 26.36 55.31 6.48
C ASP A 56 26.24 54.81 5.04
N LYS A 57 26.73 55.58 4.05
CA LYS A 57 26.85 55.13 2.66
C LYS A 57 27.89 54.01 2.52
N SER A 58 29.02 54.10 3.23
CA SER A 58 30.03 53.03 3.23
C SER A 58 29.48 51.74 3.87
N LYS A 59 28.85 51.86 5.03
CA LYS A 59 28.19 50.72 5.71
C LYS A 59 27.09 50.08 4.87
N LEU A 60 26.31 50.89 4.16
CA LEU A 60 25.26 50.38 3.28
C LEU A 60 25.85 49.59 2.10
N LEU A 61 26.94 50.08 1.49
CA LEU A 61 27.62 49.37 0.41
C LEU A 61 28.24 48.05 0.91
N GLU A 62 28.88 48.05 2.07
CA GLU A 62 29.37 46.81 2.71
C GLU A 62 28.22 45.83 2.99
N ARG A 63 27.07 46.33 3.47
CA ARG A 63 25.89 45.49 3.69
C ARG A 63 25.35 44.91 2.39
N ILE A 64 25.25 45.71 1.32
CA ILE A 64 24.82 45.26 -0.01
C ILE A 64 25.76 44.17 -0.52
N LEU A 65 27.07 44.39 -0.47
CA LEU A 65 28.07 43.40 -0.90
C LEU A 65 27.99 42.11 -0.08
N SER A 66 27.78 42.19 1.24
CA SER A 66 27.62 41.01 2.09
C SER A 66 26.35 40.21 1.74
N LEU A 67 25.26 40.90 1.43
CA LEU A 67 23.98 40.28 1.04
C LEU A 67 24.06 39.69 -0.37
N GLU A 68 24.71 40.36 -1.31
CA GLU A 68 24.95 39.82 -2.66
C GLU A 68 25.82 38.57 -2.61
N THR A 69 26.88 38.58 -1.80
CA THR A 69 27.73 37.41 -1.60
C THR A 69 26.97 36.25 -0.97
N LEU A 70 26.13 36.53 0.03
CA LEU A 70 25.30 35.50 0.66
C LEU A 70 24.25 34.94 -0.30
N ARG A 71 23.60 35.81 -1.09
CA ARG A 71 22.66 35.42 -2.14
C ARG A 71 23.34 34.51 -3.16
N GLU A 72 24.51 34.87 -3.66
CA GLU A 72 25.27 34.07 -4.62
C GLU A 72 25.63 32.70 -4.04
N ARG A 73 26.12 32.64 -2.79
CA ARG A 73 26.37 31.36 -2.11
C ARG A 73 25.12 30.51 -1.96
N ASN A 74 23.99 31.11 -1.56
CA ASN A 74 22.72 30.40 -1.45
C ASN A 74 22.26 29.87 -2.81
N THR A 75 22.39 30.65 -3.88
CA THR A 75 22.06 30.23 -5.25
C THR A 75 22.95 29.06 -5.70
N GLN A 76 24.25 29.11 -5.43
CA GLN A 76 25.18 28.01 -5.74
C GLN A 76 24.86 26.74 -4.94
N GLN A 77 24.49 26.88 -3.66
CA GLN A 77 24.07 25.75 -2.83
C GLN A 77 22.76 25.12 -3.32
N LEU A 78 21.78 25.93 -3.73
CA LEU A 78 20.55 25.44 -4.34
C LEU A 78 20.84 24.67 -5.63
N LEU A 79 21.67 25.23 -6.51
CA LEU A 79 22.08 24.53 -7.74
C LEU A 79 22.81 23.21 -7.47
N ALA A 80 23.64 23.15 -6.42
CA ALA A 80 24.29 21.91 -6.01
C ALA A 80 23.27 20.89 -5.50
N LYS A 81 22.29 21.33 -4.70
CA LYS A 81 21.21 20.49 -4.20
C LYS A 81 20.27 20.01 -5.30
N ASP A 82 19.98 20.85 -6.29
CA ASP A 82 19.18 20.46 -7.46
C ASP A 82 19.88 19.37 -8.28
N LYS A 83 21.20 19.47 -8.47
CA LYS A 83 21.99 18.41 -9.11
C LYS A 83 21.97 17.11 -8.30
N GLU A 84 22.13 17.20 -6.97
CA GLU A 84 22.05 16.04 -6.08
C GLU A 84 20.68 15.35 -6.19
N LEU A 85 19.59 16.12 -6.16
CA LEU A 85 18.23 15.60 -6.36
C LEU A 85 18.05 14.93 -7.72
N GLU A 86 18.61 15.51 -8.78
CA GLU A 86 18.51 14.93 -10.12
C GLU A 86 19.25 13.58 -10.22
N THR A 87 20.42 13.46 -9.60
CA THR A 87 21.15 12.18 -9.54
C THR A 87 20.39 11.12 -8.75
N LEU A 88 19.78 11.49 -7.62
CA LEU A 88 18.95 10.57 -6.83
C LEU A 88 17.71 10.12 -7.60
N ARG A 89 17.05 11.01 -8.35
CA ARG A 89 15.92 10.67 -9.21
C ARG A 89 16.32 9.69 -10.31
N GLN A 90 17.44 9.91 -10.98
CA GLN A 90 17.95 8.98 -11.99
C GLN A 90 18.31 7.63 -11.39
N HIS A 91 18.93 7.61 -10.21
CA HIS A 91 19.26 6.37 -9.51
C HIS A 91 18.01 5.58 -9.14
N LEU A 92 16.97 6.25 -8.62
CA LEU A 92 15.67 5.65 -8.32
C LEU A 92 14.95 5.17 -9.57
N HIS A 93 15.05 5.89 -10.68
CA HIS A 93 14.46 5.49 -11.95
C HIS A 93 15.12 4.22 -12.50
N ASN A 94 16.45 4.19 -12.54
CA ASN A 94 17.22 3.06 -13.06
C ASN A 94 17.07 1.82 -12.16
N ASN A 95 17.27 1.98 -10.85
CA ASN A 95 17.15 0.87 -9.91
C ASN A 95 15.69 0.42 -9.72
N GLY A 96 14.76 1.38 -9.68
CA GLY A 96 13.34 1.09 -9.57
C GLY A 96 12.85 0.31 -10.80
N GLY A 97 13.31 0.67 -11.99
CA GLY A 97 13.00 -0.06 -13.22
C GLY A 97 13.52 -1.50 -13.22
N GLU A 98 14.77 -1.72 -12.82
CA GLU A 98 15.34 -3.08 -12.73
C GLU A 98 14.63 -3.95 -11.67
N VAL A 99 14.33 -3.38 -10.49
CA VAL A 99 13.60 -4.11 -9.44
C VAL A 99 12.19 -4.47 -9.91
N VAL A 100 11.48 -3.54 -10.55
CA VAL A 100 10.14 -3.80 -11.11
C VAL A 100 10.20 -4.86 -12.21
N ALA A 101 11.18 -4.79 -13.12
CA ALA A 101 11.36 -5.79 -14.18
C ALA A 101 11.68 -7.19 -13.61
N SER A 102 12.53 -7.26 -12.57
CA SER A 102 12.86 -8.50 -11.88
C SER A 102 11.64 -9.12 -11.18
N LEU A 103 10.88 -8.31 -10.44
CA LEU A 103 9.63 -8.74 -9.80
C LEU A 103 8.60 -9.20 -10.83
N GLN A 104 8.46 -8.48 -11.94
CA GLN A 104 7.58 -8.87 -13.04
C GLN A 104 7.99 -10.22 -13.64
N ALA A 105 9.28 -10.44 -13.88
CA ALA A 105 9.80 -11.71 -14.37
C ALA A 105 9.57 -12.87 -13.39
N GLN A 106 9.72 -12.61 -12.08
CA GLN A 106 9.41 -13.59 -11.03
C GLN A 106 7.92 -13.96 -11.00
N LEU A 107 7.02 -12.98 -11.16
CA LEU A 107 5.58 -13.23 -11.25
C LEU A 107 5.22 -14.05 -12.50
N ASP A 108 5.84 -13.73 -13.64
CA ASP A 108 5.61 -14.47 -14.89
C ASP A 108 6.16 -15.90 -14.82
N GLN A 109 7.29 -16.10 -14.15
CA GLN A 109 7.81 -17.43 -13.84
C GLN A 109 6.85 -18.20 -12.94
N GLY A 110 6.38 -17.60 -11.85
CA GLY A 110 5.41 -18.21 -10.94
C GLY A 110 4.11 -18.61 -11.66
N ARG A 111 3.64 -17.78 -12.60
CA ARG A 111 2.48 -18.11 -13.44
C ARG A 111 2.74 -19.33 -14.32
N ARG A 112 3.88 -19.40 -15.01
CA ARG A 112 4.24 -20.56 -15.84
C ARG A 112 4.38 -21.84 -15.03
N GLU A 113 4.96 -21.77 -13.83
CA GLU A 113 5.07 -22.90 -12.92
C GLU A 113 3.70 -23.38 -12.43
N ALA A 114 2.78 -22.46 -12.12
CA ALA A 114 1.41 -22.80 -11.76
C ALA A 114 0.66 -23.48 -12.90
N GLU A 115 0.77 -22.95 -14.13
CA GLU A 115 0.18 -23.56 -15.33
C GLU A 115 0.74 -24.96 -15.60
N TYR A 116 2.05 -25.16 -15.39
CA TYR A 116 2.67 -26.48 -15.52
C TYR A 116 2.14 -27.47 -14.47
N ARG A 117 2.03 -27.04 -13.20
CA ARG A 117 1.47 -27.87 -12.13
C ARG A 117 0.02 -28.23 -12.42
N GLU A 118 -0.79 -27.28 -12.89
CA GLU A 118 -2.19 -27.51 -13.26
C GLU A 118 -2.31 -28.58 -14.35
N LYS A 119 -1.50 -28.52 -15.41
CA LYS A 119 -1.46 -29.56 -16.45
C LYS A 119 -1.09 -30.93 -15.89
N LEU A 120 -0.13 -30.99 -14.97
CA LEU A 120 0.26 -32.24 -14.31
C LEU A 120 -0.89 -32.81 -13.46
N PHE A 121 -1.59 -31.96 -12.71
CA PHE A 121 -2.77 -32.35 -11.93
C PHE A 121 -3.89 -32.90 -12.81
N GLN A 122 -4.15 -32.27 -13.97
CA GLN A 122 -5.13 -32.75 -14.94
C GLN A 122 -4.77 -34.16 -15.45
N SER A 123 -3.51 -34.37 -15.87
CA SER A 123 -3.03 -35.69 -16.32
C SER A 123 -3.17 -36.75 -15.22
N LEU A 124 -2.75 -36.45 -13.99
CA LEU A 124 -2.86 -37.39 -12.87
C LEU A 124 -4.32 -37.70 -12.51
N SER A 125 -5.22 -36.72 -12.62
CA SER A 125 -6.65 -36.90 -12.40
C SER A 125 -7.26 -37.83 -13.45
N GLU A 126 -6.91 -37.65 -14.71
CA GLU A 126 -7.33 -38.52 -15.81
C GLU A 126 -6.82 -39.95 -15.63
N GLU A 127 -5.53 -40.13 -15.29
CA GLU A 127 -4.96 -41.44 -14.98
C GLU A 127 -5.64 -42.12 -13.80
N THR A 128 -5.91 -41.37 -12.73
CA THR A 128 -6.64 -41.87 -11.56
C THR A 128 -8.06 -42.31 -11.91
N GLY A 129 -8.76 -41.53 -12.75
CA GLY A 129 -10.07 -41.89 -13.29
C GLY A 129 -10.01 -43.18 -14.11
N ASN A 130 -9.02 -43.31 -14.99
CA ASN A 130 -8.80 -44.51 -15.80
C ASN A 130 -8.51 -45.75 -14.93
N LEU A 131 -7.68 -45.62 -13.90
CA LEU A 131 -7.40 -46.70 -12.95
C LEU A 131 -8.64 -47.10 -12.17
N LYS A 132 -9.46 -46.13 -11.73
CA LYS A 132 -10.74 -46.41 -11.05
C LYS A 132 -11.68 -47.20 -11.96
N ASN A 133 -11.79 -46.83 -13.24
CA ASN A 133 -12.60 -47.55 -14.22
C ASN A 133 -12.08 -48.98 -14.45
N LYS A 134 -10.76 -49.15 -14.59
CA LYS A 134 -10.13 -50.48 -14.71
C LYS A 134 -10.40 -51.32 -13.47
N LEU A 135 -10.30 -50.74 -12.28
CA LEU A 135 -10.57 -51.43 -11.02
C LEU A 135 -12.03 -51.89 -10.94
N VAL A 136 -12.99 -51.03 -11.27
CA VAL A 136 -14.41 -51.39 -11.35
C VAL A 136 -14.62 -52.57 -12.33
N GLY A 137 -13.96 -52.53 -13.50
CA GLY A 137 -14.02 -53.62 -14.46
C GLY A 137 -13.44 -54.94 -13.94
N VAL A 138 -12.29 -54.89 -13.24
CA VAL A 138 -11.71 -56.07 -12.58
C VAL A 138 -12.63 -56.59 -11.48
N SER A 139 -13.15 -55.73 -10.61
CA SER A 139 -14.09 -56.11 -9.55
C SER A 139 -15.35 -56.78 -10.11
N ALA A 140 -15.92 -56.26 -11.19
CA ALA A 140 -17.06 -56.88 -11.85
C ALA A 140 -16.73 -58.29 -12.40
N ARG A 141 -15.54 -58.47 -12.99
CA ARG A 141 -15.07 -59.79 -13.44
C ARG A 141 -14.87 -60.77 -12.28
N CYS A 142 -14.27 -60.33 -11.17
CA CYS A 142 -14.11 -61.16 -9.98
C CYS A 142 -15.47 -61.60 -9.42
N GLN A 143 -16.44 -60.69 -9.31
CA GLN A 143 -17.80 -61.03 -8.88
C GLN A 143 -18.50 -62.01 -9.83
N ALA A 144 -18.28 -61.89 -11.14
CA ALA A 144 -18.82 -62.84 -12.11
C ALA A 144 -18.22 -64.24 -11.92
N LEU A 145 -16.91 -64.34 -11.66
CA LEU A 145 -16.23 -65.60 -11.38
C LEU A 145 -16.68 -66.22 -10.04
N GLU A 146 -16.87 -65.40 -9.00
CA GLU A 146 -17.40 -65.86 -7.71
C GLU A 146 -18.81 -66.44 -7.86
N LYS A 147 -19.67 -65.83 -8.68
CA LYS A 147 -21.00 -66.36 -9.01
C LYS A 147 -20.95 -67.66 -9.81
N GLN A 148 -19.84 -67.95 -10.51
CA GLN A 148 -19.60 -69.24 -11.17
C GLN A 148 -19.01 -70.30 -10.21
N GLY A 149 -18.62 -69.93 -8.99
CA GLY A 149 -18.19 -70.84 -7.92
C GLY A 149 -19.12 -72.05 -7.67
N PRO A 150 -20.46 -71.92 -7.65
CA PRO A 150 -21.36 -73.07 -7.57
C PRO A 150 -21.25 -74.04 -8.76
N ASN A 151 -20.94 -73.56 -9.98
CA ASN A 151 -20.71 -74.43 -11.13
C ASN A 151 -19.40 -75.21 -11.01
N LEU A 152 -18.34 -74.61 -10.46
CA LEU A 152 -17.08 -75.31 -10.18
C LEU A 152 -17.29 -76.45 -9.16
N LYS A 153 -18.06 -76.20 -8.09
CA LYS A 153 -18.43 -77.24 -7.12
C LYS A 153 -19.29 -78.34 -7.73
N ALA A 154 -20.19 -78.01 -8.66
CA ALA A 154 -20.98 -79.00 -9.37
C ALA A 154 -20.11 -79.86 -10.30
N LEU A 155 -19.12 -79.26 -10.98
CA LEU A 155 -18.16 -79.96 -11.83
C LEU A 155 -17.31 -80.94 -11.00
N GLU A 156 -16.82 -80.51 -9.84
CA GLU A 156 -16.04 -81.34 -8.92
C GLU A 156 -16.85 -82.55 -8.43
N LYS A 157 -18.13 -82.35 -8.06
CA LYS A 157 -19.02 -83.45 -7.69
C LYS A 157 -19.30 -84.42 -8.84
N ASN A 158 -19.49 -83.91 -10.06
CA ASN A 158 -19.66 -84.77 -11.24
C ASN A 158 -18.42 -85.63 -11.48
N GLN A 159 -17.22 -85.09 -11.27
CA GLN A 159 -15.98 -85.85 -11.40
C GLN A 159 -15.84 -86.93 -10.32
N GLN A 160 -16.26 -86.64 -9.09
CA GLN A 160 -16.33 -87.64 -8.01
C GLN A 160 -17.31 -88.78 -8.36
N TRP A 161 -18.49 -88.46 -8.89
CA TRP A 161 -19.45 -89.48 -9.35
C TRP A 161 -18.90 -90.36 -10.46
N LEU A 162 -18.15 -89.78 -11.41
CA LEU A 162 -17.52 -90.54 -12.49
C LEU A 162 -16.49 -91.54 -11.95
N VAL A 163 -15.64 -91.11 -11.01
CA VAL A 163 -14.66 -91.99 -10.36
C VAL A 163 -15.35 -93.11 -9.59
N TYR A 164 -16.43 -92.78 -8.86
CA TYR A 164 -17.22 -93.77 -8.14
C TYR A 164 -17.85 -94.81 -9.10
N ASP A 165 -18.41 -94.36 -10.22
CA ASP A 165 -19.00 -95.23 -11.23
C ASP A 165 -17.96 -96.18 -11.85
N GLN A 166 -16.78 -95.66 -12.20
CA GLN A 166 -15.65 -96.47 -12.68
C GLN A 166 -15.18 -97.51 -11.66
N GLN A 167 -15.11 -97.14 -10.38
CA GLN A 167 -14.78 -98.08 -9.31
C GLN A 167 -15.85 -99.16 -9.15
N ARG A 168 -17.13 -98.78 -9.22
CA ARG A 168 -18.25 -99.73 -9.17
C ARG A 168 -18.19 -100.70 -10.36
N GLU A 169 -17.93 -100.20 -11.56
CA GLU A 169 -17.78 -101.05 -12.75
C GLU A 169 -16.59 -102.00 -12.62
N ALA A 170 -15.43 -101.52 -12.14
CA ALA A 170 -14.26 -102.36 -11.93
C ALA A 170 -14.54 -103.46 -10.89
N TYR A 171 -15.23 -103.12 -9.81
CA TYR A 171 -15.67 -104.08 -8.79
C TYR A 171 -16.60 -105.15 -9.38
N VAL A 172 -17.64 -104.73 -10.11
CA VAL A 172 -18.57 -105.67 -10.76
C VAL A 172 -17.85 -106.58 -11.76
N LYS A 173 -16.93 -106.04 -12.57
CA LYS A 173 -16.09 -106.83 -13.47
C LYS A 173 -15.24 -107.85 -12.72
N GLY A 174 -14.66 -107.47 -11.57
CA GLY A 174 -13.91 -108.37 -10.70
C GLY A 174 -14.77 -109.49 -10.11
N VAL A 175 -15.98 -109.17 -9.64
CA VAL A 175 -16.94 -110.17 -9.15
C VAL A 175 -17.32 -111.14 -10.25
N LEU A 176 -17.65 -110.65 -11.45
CA LEU A 176 -17.98 -111.50 -12.60
C LEU A 176 -16.82 -112.42 -12.99
N ALA A 177 -15.59 -111.90 -13.04
CA ALA A 177 -14.41 -112.71 -13.31
C ALA A 177 -14.23 -113.81 -12.27
N ARG A 178 -14.43 -113.49 -10.98
CA ARG A 178 -14.34 -114.49 -9.91
C ARG A 178 -15.45 -115.54 -9.99
N THR A 179 -16.68 -115.15 -10.34
CA THR A 179 -17.77 -116.10 -10.57
C THR A 179 -17.43 -117.05 -11.71
N LEU A 180 -16.91 -116.54 -12.82
CA LEU A 180 -16.49 -117.37 -13.96
C LEU A 180 -15.35 -118.32 -13.59
N GLU A 181 -14.35 -117.86 -12.83
CA GLU A 181 -13.28 -118.73 -12.31
C GLU A 181 -13.85 -119.87 -11.45
N MET A 182 -14.78 -119.56 -10.55
CA MET A 182 -15.41 -120.56 -9.69
C MET A 182 -16.29 -121.53 -10.48
N GLU A 183 -17.04 -121.05 -11.48
CA GLU A 183 -17.80 -121.90 -12.41
C GLU A 183 -16.86 -122.82 -13.20
N GLN A 184 -15.73 -122.31 -13.68
CA GLN A 184 -14.72 -123.11 -14.36
C GLN A 184 -14.13 -124.17 -13.43
N GLN A 185 -13.78 -123.81 -12.19
CA GLN A 185 -13.30 -124.77 -11.18
C GLN A 185 -14.35 -125.85 -10.88
N LEU A 186 -15.63 -125.48 -10.83
CA LEU A 186 -16.73 -126.41 -10.55
C LEU A 186 -16.99 -127.34 -11.74
N ASN A 187 -16.91 -126.83 -12.96
CA ASN A 187 -16.96 -127.63 -14.19
C ASN A 187 -15.78 -128.60 -14.26
N GLN A 188 -14.56 -128.14 -13.99
CA GLN A 188 -13.36 -129.00 -13.92
C GLN A 188 -13.49 -130.06 -12.81
N ALA A 189 -14.02 -129.71 -11.65
CA ALA A 189 -14.27 -130.67 -10.57
C ALA A 189 -15.35 -131.71 -10.96
N ASN A 190 -16.39 -131.30 -11.69
CA ASN A 190 -17.39 -132.20 -12.24
C ASN A 190 -16.82 -133.11 -13.34
N GLU A 191 -15.98 -132.58 -14.23
CA GLU A 191 -15.26 -133.36 -15.24
C GLU A 191 -14.29 -134.35 -14.58
N ALA A 192 -13.57 -133.94 -13.54
CA ALA A 192 -12.69 -134.81 -12.76
C ALA A 192 -13.46 -135.93 -12.03
N LEU A 193 -14.67 -135.64 -11.52
CA LEU A 193 -15.57 -136.66 -10.96
C LEU A 193 -16.09 -137.61 -12.05
N GLN A 194 -16.37 -137.12 -13.26
CA GLN A 194 -16.74 -137.96 -14.41
C GLN A 194 -15.56 -138.79 -14.93
N GLN A 195 -14.33 -138.28 -14.87
CA GLN A 195 -13.10 -139.01 -15.16
C GLN A 195 -12.78 -140.05 -14.09
N GLN A 196 -13.02 -139.80 -12.80
CA GLN A 196 -12.94 -140.84 -11.76
C GLN A 196 -13.92 -142.00 -12.00
N HIS A 197 -15.03 -141.75 -12.70
CA HIS A 197 -15.95 -142.81 -13.16
C HIS A 197 -15.58 -143.44 -14.52
N LYS A 198 -14.62 -142.88 -15.27
CA LYS A 198 -14.21 -143.38 -16.60
C LYS A 198 -12.77 -143.83 -16.73
N GLU A 199 -11.89 -143.49 -15.81
CA GLU A 199 -10.45 -143.70 -15.93
C GLU A 199 -9.89 -144.24 -14.61
N GLY A 200 -10.18 -145.51 -14.35
CA GLY A 200 -9.10 -146.40 -13.94
C GLY A 200 -8.14 -146.55 -15.13
N SER A 201 -7.38 -145.50 -15.47
CA SER A 201 -6.30 -145.57 -16.46
C SER A 201 -5.51 -144.25 -16.56
N LEU A 202 -4.30 -144.29 -15.99
CA LEU A 202 -3.05 -143.68 -16.46
C LEU A 202 -2.76 -142.18 -16.27
N ASP A 203 -1.73 -141.98 -15.42
CA ASP A 203 -0.47 -141.25 -15.61
C ASP A 203 -0.44 -139.71 -15.79
N ALA A 204 0.07 -139.07 -14.74
CA ALA A 204 0.64 -137.73 -14.76
C ALA A 204 1.94 -137.71 -15.59
N PRO A 205 2.16 -136.70 -16.45
CA PRO A 205 3.45 -136.52 -17.09
C PRO A 205 4.38 -135.83 -16.08
N GLU A 206 5.32 -136.60 -15.54
CA GLU A 206 6.53 -136.07 -14.91
C GLU A 206 7.29 -135.24 -15.95
N MET A 207 7.21 -133.92 -15.80
CA MET A 207 8.18 -133.03 -16.41
C MET A 207 9.54 -133.26 -15.75
N SER A 208 10.55 -133.57 -16.55
CA SER A 208 11.94 -133.73 -16.12
C SER A 208 12.38 -132.55 -15.24
N SER A 209 12.93 -132.87 -14.06
CA SER A 209 13.46 -131.95 -13.03
C SER A 209 14.22 -130.74 -13.60
N SER A 210 14.91 -130.91 -14.73
CA SER A 210 15.68 -129.85 -15.40
C SER A 210 14.82 -128.68 -15.93
N GLN A 211 13.65 -128.96 -16.51
CA GLN A 211 12.82 -127.91 -17.12
C GLN A 211 12.02 -127.12 -16.07
N LEU A 212 11.66 -127.77 -14.96
CA LEU A 212 11.04 -127.11 -13.82
C LEU A 212 12.03 -126.14 -13.15
N GLN A 213 13.29 -126.55 -13.04
CA GLN A 213 14.37 -125.73 -12.49
C GLN A 213 14.65 -124.48 -13.35
N GLU A 214 14.74 -124.63 -14.69
CA GLU A 214 14.88 -123.48 -15.60
C GLU A 214 13.73 -122.48 -15.52
N HIS A 215 12.49 -122.95 -15.36
CA HIS A 215 11.33 -122.09 -15.19
C HIS A 215 11.41 -121.26 -13.90
N TYR A 216 11.81 -121.88 -12.78
CA TYR A 216 12.01 -121.16 -11.52
C TYR A 216 13.18 -120.18 -11.56
N ASP A 217 14.29 -120.55 -12.20
CA ASP A 217 15.45 -119.66 -12.38
C ASP A 217 15.10 -118.44 -13.21
N LYS A 218 14.30 -118.61 -14.28
CA LYS A 218 13.80 -117.51 -15.11
C LYS A 218 12.88 -116.56 -14.32
N LEU A 219 11.98 -117.11 -13.50
CA LEU A 219 11.09 -116.31 -12.65
C LEU A 219 11.87 -115.52 -11.59
N LEU A 220 12.90 -116.13 -11.00
CA LEU A 220 13.81 -115.49 -10.04
C LEU A 220 14.61 -114.36 -10.68
N LEU A 221 15.09 -114.55 -11.92
CA LEU A 221 15.80 -113.52 -12.66
C LEU A 221 14.89 -112.33 -12.99
N GLN A 222 13.65 -112.59 -13.43
CA GLN A 222 12.65 -111.56 -13.70
C GLN A 222 12.33 -110.76 -12.43
N ALA A 223 12.08 -111.43 -11.31
CA ALA A 223 11.80 -110.77 -10.04
C ALA A 223 12.97 -109.89 -9.56
N LYS A 224 14.23 -110.32 -9.77
CA LYS A 224 15.41 -109.50 -9.48
C LYS A 224 15.48 -108.25 -10.36
N GLN A 225 15.23 -108.38 -11.66
CA GLN A 225 15.20 -107.25 -12.59
C GLN A 225 14.09 -106.25 -12.24
N ASP A 226 12.90 -106.75 -11.90
CA ASP A 226 11.77 -105.90 -11.51
C ASP A 226 12.04 -105.15 -10.20
N VAL A 227 12.63 -105.80 -9.20
CA VAL A 227 13.03 -105.14 -7.95
C VAL A 227 14.07 -104.05 -8.20
N GLU A 228 15.06 -104.30 -9.06
CA GLU A 228 16.08 -103.31 -9.37
C GLU A 228 15.50 -102.12 -10.15
N ALA A 229 14.60 -102.37 -11.11
CA ALA A 229 13.86 -101.33 -11.81
C ALA A 229 12.98 -100.48 -10.87
N GLN A 230 12.34 -101.11 -9.88
CA GLN A 230 11.56 -100.41 -8.85
C GLN A 230 12.44 -99.57 -7.92
N LYS A 231 13.64 -100.06 -7.54
CA LYS A 231 14.60 -99.27 -6.76
C LYS A 231 15.07 -98.03 -7.53
N GLU A 232 15.41 -98.19 -8.81
CA GLU A 232 15.78 -97.06 -9.66
C GLU A 232 14.64 -96.05 -9.82
N ALA A 233 13.40 -96.52 -10.01
CA ALA A 233 12.22 -95.67 -10.08
C ALA A 233 11.97 -94.92 -8.76
N ALA A 234 12.13 -95.60 -7.62
CA ALA A 234 12.03 -94.97 -6.30
C ALA A 234 13.12 -93.92 -6.08
N ALA A 235 14.38 -94.21 -6.48
CA ALA A 235 15.48 -93.26 -6.37
C ALA A 235 15.24 -92.00 -7.24
N ARG A 236 14.71 -92.17 -8.46
CA ARG A 236 14.32 -91.04 -9.34
C ARG A 236 13.21 -90.20 -8.70
N ALA A 237 12.14 -90.83 -8.22
CA ALA A 237 11.03 -90.13 -7.57
C ALA A 237 11.47 -89.38 -6.30
N GLN A 238 12.39 -89.97 -5.53
CA GLN A 238 12.95 -89.33 -4.33
C GLN A 238 13.82 -88.10 -4.67
N GLY A 239 14.57 -88.16 -5.77
CA GLY A 239 15.30 -87.01 -6.33
C GLY A 239 14.36 -85.87 -6.76
N GLU A 240 13.32 -86.19 -7.54
CA GLU A 240 12.31 -85.22 -7.99
C GLU A 240 11.58 -84.55 -6.82
N LEU A 241 11.22 -85.33 -5.79
CA LEU A 241 10.60 -84.81 -4.57
C LEU A 241 11.53 -83.82 -3.85
N GLY A 242 12.83 -84.14 -3.74
CA GLY A 242 13.83 -83.27 -3.14
C GLY A 242 14.04 -81.96 -3.91
N GLU A 243 14.02 -82.02 -5.25
CA GLU A 243 14.05 -80.80 -6.08
C GLU A 243 12.81 -79.93 -5.90
N LEU A 244 11.63 -80.55 -5.83
CA LEU A 244 10.38 -79.82 -5.63
C LEU A 244 10.33 -79.15 -4.26
N GLN A 245 10.82 -79.83 -3.22
CA GLN A 245 10.95 -79.27 -1.87
C GLN A 245 11.88 -78.04 -1.87
N ARG A 246 13.05 -78.13 -2.50
CA ARG A 246 13.99 -77.01 -2.58
C ARG A 246 13.38 -75.79 -3.30
N ARG A 247 12.69 -76.01 -4.42
CA ARG A 247 11.97 -74.95 -5.15
C ARG A 247 10.85 -74.32 -4.32
N TYR A 248 10.18 -75.11 -3.48
CA TYR A 248 9.16 -74.60 -2.56
C TYR A 248 9.79 -73.73 -1.47
N GLU A 249 10.90 -74.17 -0.88
CA GLU A 249 11.64 -73.39 0.13
C GLU A 249 12.17 -72.07 -0.45
N GLU A 250 12.75 -72.09 -1.64
CA GLU A 250 13.19 -70.88 -2.37
C GLU A 250 12.01 -69.91 -2.57
N ARG A 251 10.86 -70.40 -3.07
CA ARG A 251 9.65 -69.58 -3.21
C ARG A 251 9.14 -69.03 -1.88
N CYS A 252 9.24 -69.80 -0.79
CA CYS A 252 8.87 -69.31 0.53
C CYS A 252 9.79 -68.17 0.99
N MET A 253 11.09 -68.26 0.73
CA MET A 253 12.03 -67.17 1.02
C MET A 253 11.73 -65.92 0.18
N GLU A 254 11.54 -66.08 -1.13
CA GLU A 254 11.17 -64.97 -2.03
C GLU A 254 9.89 -64.26 -1.57
N LEU A 255 8.89 -65.02 -1.11
CA LEU A 255 7.65 -64.44 -0.57
C LEU A 255 7.88 -63.65 0.71
N VAL A 256 8.77 -64.09 1.59
CA VAL A 256 9.13 -63.36 2.82
C VAL A 256 9.86 -62.06 2.47
N GLU A 257 10.86 -62.13 1.59
CA GLU A 257 11.63 -60.96 1.13
C GLU A 257 10.73 -59.94 0.44
N ALA A 258 9.87 -60.38 -0.48
CA ALA A 258 8.91 -59.49 -1.14
C ALA A 258 7.95 -58.82 -0.14
N ARG A 259 7.55 -59.54 0.91
CA ARG A 259 6.68 -59.00 1.97
C ARG A 259 7.42 -57.97 2.82
N GLU A 260 8.70 -58.16 3.08
CA GLU A 260 9.54 -57.19 3.81
C GLU A 260 9.81 -55.94 2.98
N GLN A 261 10.15 -56.10 1.71
CA GLN A 261 10.31 -54.99 0.76
C GLN A 261 9.03 -54.14 0.68
N LEU A 262 7.87 -54.77 0.51
CA LEU A 262 6.59 -54.06 0.48
C LEU A 262 6.31 -53.31 1.79
N ARG A 263 6.70 -53.87 2.94
CA ARG A 263 6.57 -53.15 4.23
C ARG A 263 7.52 -51.96 4.30
N ALA A 264 8.76 -52.12 3.87
CA ALA A 264 9.75 -51.04 3.85
C ALA A 264 9.32 -49.90 2.93
N GLU A 265 8.86 -50.21 1.71
CA GLU A 265 8.30 -49.25 0.77
C GLU A 265 7.08 -48.52 1.36
N ARG A 266 6.16 -49.22 2.01
CA ARG A 266 5.00 -48.61 2.67
C ARG A 266 5.39 -47.66 3.80
N LEU A 267 6.45 -47.97 4.54
CA LEU A 267 6.95 -47.11 5.62
C LEU A 267 7.66 -45.88 5.05
N SER A 268 8.52 -46.08 4.04
CA SER A 268 9.21 -45.00 3.32
C SER A 268 8.20 -44.05 2.66
N SER A 269 7.21 -44.58 1.94
CA SER A 269 6.15 -43.79 1.31
C SER A 269 5.30 -43.00 2.33
N ARG A 270 5.02 -43.58 3.50
CA ARG A 270 4.36 -42.82 4.58
C ARG A 270 5.24 -41.70 5.11
N HIS A 271 6.54 -41.94 5.24
CA HIS A 271 7.48 -40.94 5.72
C HIS A 271 7.59 -39.77 4.74
N THR A 272 7.80 -40.04 3.44
CA THR A 272 7.88 -38.99 2.41
C THR A 272 6.62 -38.14 2.35
N VAL A 273 5.43 -38.77 2.36
CA VAL A 273 4.15 -38.04 2.39
C VAL A 273 4.01 -37.21 3.68
N GLY A 274 4.50 -37.72 4.81
CA GLY A 274 4.52 -36.98 6.07
C GLY A 274 5.42 -35.74 6.02
N GLU A 275 6.60 -35.87 5.45
CA GLU A 275 7.55 -34.77 5.25
C GLU A 275 7.01 -33.73 4.27
N GLU A 276 6.44 -34.15 3.14
CA GLU A 276 5.81 -33.24 2.18
C GLU A 276 4.66 -32.45 2.82
N ARG A 277 3.82 -33.10 3.63
CA ARG A 277 2.75 -32.43 4.38
C ARG A 277 3.31 -31.41 5.36
N LYS A 278 4.39 -31.75 6.09
CA LYS A 278 5.05 -30.84 7.02
C LYS A 278 5.65 -29.63 6.28
N CYS A 279 6.41 -29.84 5.21
CA CYS A 279 6.96 -28.78 4.39
C CYS A 279 5.87 -27.89 3.76
N SER A 280 4.74 -28.49 3.37
CA SER A 280 3.58 -27.75 2.89
C SER A 280 2.92 -26.91 3.99
N ALA A 281 2.77 -27.46 5.21
CA ALA A 281 2.25 -26.73 6.36
C ALA A 281 3.16 -25.54 6.71
N ASP A 282 4.47 -25.76 6.80
CA ASP A 282 5.46 -24.72 7.10
C ASP A 282 5.44 -23.59 6.04
N ARG A 283 5.24 -23.92 4.76
CA ARG A 283 5.05 -22.93 3.70
C ARG A 283 3.77 -22.13 3.89
N ALA A 284 2.67 -22.80 4.25
CA ALA A 284 1.40 -22.12 4.51
C ALA A 284 1.48 -21.21 5.74
N ASP A 285 2.18 -21.61 6.80
CA ASP A 285 2.44 -20.78 7.97
C ASP A 285 3.26 -19.54 7.63
N ARG A 286 4.32 -19.67 6.82
CA ARG A 286 5.09 -18.51 6.35
C ARG A 286 4.21 -17.53 5.57
N MET A 287 3.42 -18.03 4.62
CA MET A 287 2.50 -17.16 3.86
C MET A 287 1.47 -16.48 4.78
N ARG A 288 0.95 -17.18 5.80
CA ARG A 288 0.05 -16.57 6.80
C ARG A 288 0.75 -15.43 7.54
N SER A 289 1.95 -15.66 8.06
CA SER A 289 2.72 -14.62 8.75
C SER A 289 3.07 -13.43 7.85
N GLU A 290 3.35 -13.66 6.58
CA GLU A 290 3.58 -12.59 5.60
C GLU A 290 2.30 -11.76 5.37
N LEU A 291 1.13 -12.41 5.24
CA LEU A 291 -0.16 -11.73 5.12
C LEU A 291 -0.46 -10.90 6.37
N ASP A 292 -0.31 -11.47 7.56
CA ASP A 292 -0.53 -10.75 8.83
C ASP A 292 0.39 -9.52 8.97
N SER A 293 1.65 -9.65 8.51
CA SER A 293 2.61 -8.54 8.49
C SER A 293 2.19 -7.44 7.51
N MET A 294 1.74 -7.82 6.31
CA MET A 294 1.26 -6.85 5.31
C MET A 294 -0.02 -6.15 5.78
N ASP A 295 -0.96 -6.87 6.39
CA ASP A 295 -2.18 -6.30 6.97
C ASP A 295 -1.87 -5.29 8.08
N SER A 296 -0.91 -5.63 8.96
CA SER A 296 -0.45 -4.71 10.01
C SER A 296 0.12 -3.41 9.43
N ARG A 297 0.96 -3.50 8.39
CA ARG A 297 1.51 -2.32 7.69
C ARG A 297 0.43 -1.49 7.00
N LEU A 298 -0.56 -2.16 6.41
CA LEU A 298 -1.68 -1.49 5.75
C LEU A 298 -2.55 -0.74 6.77
N GLU A 299 -2.78 -1.30 7.95
CA GLU A 299 -3.46 -0.60 9.04
C GLU A 299 -2.66 0.60 9.57
N GLU A 300 -1.34 0.52 9.64
CA GLU A 300 -0.50 1.66 9.97
C GLU A 300 -0.61 2.78 8.93
N GLU A 301 -0.56 2.45 7.64
CA GLU A 301 -0.75 3.44 6.57
C GLU A 301 -2.15 4.04 6.57
N ARG A 302 -3.19 3.25 6.88
CA ARG A 302 -4.55 3.76 7.09
C ARG A 302 -4.61 4.79 8.22
N LYS A 303 -3.96 4.51 9.35
CA LYS A 303 -3.87 5.45 10.48
C LYS A 303 -3.13 6.73 10.10
N ARG A 304 -1.95 6.61 9.46
CA ARG A 304 -1.19 7.77 8.95
C ARG A 304 -2.01 8.61 7.98
N SER A 305 -2.74 7.97 7.07
CA SER A 305 -3.62 8.66 6.13
C SER A 305 -4.76 9.39 6.84
N ALA A 306 -5.35 8.79 7.88
CA ALA A 306 -6.41 9.42 8.67
C ALA A 306 -5.88 10.64 9.45
N GLU A 307 -4.67 10.55 10.03
CA GLU A 307 -4.00 11.66 10.70
C GLU A 307 -3.68 12.81 9.74
N LEU A 308 -3.15 12.50 8.56
CA LEU A 308 -2.89 13.50 7.51
C LEU A 308 -4.18 14.18 7.06
N LEU A 309 -5.27 13.43 6.89
CA LEU A 309 -6.57 13.99 6.54
C LEU A 309 -7.08 14.96 7.62
N LEU A 310 -6.91 14.62 8.90
CA LEU A 310 -7.25 15.52 10.01
C LEU A 310 -6.42 16.81 9.96
N GLN A 311 -5.12 16.72 9.69
CA GLN A 311 -4.25 17.89 9.54
C GLN A 311 -4.68 18.77 8.36
N VAL A 312 -4.97 18.18 7.20
CA VAL A 312 -5.46 18.92 6.02
C VAL A 312 -6.77 19.64 6.34
N ASN A 313 -7.70 18.98 7.01
CA ASN A 313 -8.97 19.59 7.42
C ASN A 313 -8.77 20.77 8.38
N LEU A 314 -7.84 20.65 9.34
CA LEU A 314 -7.51 21.73 10.26
C LEU A 314 -6.90 22.94 9.52
N LEU A 315 -5.98 22.68 8.59
CA LEU A 315 -5.39 23.73 7.75
C LEU A 315 -6.43 24.43 6.89
N GLN A 316 -7.33 23.67 6.25
CA GLN A 316 -8.41 24.22 5.45
C GLN A 316 -9.34 25.11 6.29
N LYS A 317 -9.72 24.67 7.51
CA LYS A 317 -10.51 25.46 8.45
C LYS A 317 -9.79 26.75 8.86
N THR A 318 -8.50 26.67 9.15
CA THR A 318 -7.68 27.82 9.56
C THR A 318 -7.57 28.84 8.42
N LEU A 319 -7.39 28.37 7.18
CA LEU A 319 -7.35 29.23 6.00
C LEU A 319 -8.68 29.95 5.77
N LEU A 320 -9.81 29.28 5.97
CA LEU A 320 -11.13 29.90 5.88
C LEU A 320 -11.30 31.00 6.94
N ASN A 321 -10.94 30.73 8.20
CA ASN A 321 -10.99 31.72 9.28
C ASN A 321 -10.10 32.92 8.99
N GLN A 322 -8.85 32.70 8.53
CA GLN A 322 -7.96 33.79 8.14
C GLN A 322 -8.54 34.65 7.01
N ASN A 323 -9.24 34.05 6.04
CA ASN A 323 -9.91 34.78 4.98
C ASN A 323 -11.12 35.60 5.48
N GLU A 324 -11.82 35.13 6.51
CA GLU A 324 -12.87 35.90 7.18
C GLU A 324 -12.29 37.07 7.98
N GLU A 325 -11.20 36.85 8.71
CA GLU A 325 -10.49 37.91 9.45
C GLU A 325 -9.95 38.98 8.51
N ARG A 326 -9.32 38.59 7.40
CA ARG A 326 -8.86 39.53 6.36
C ARG A 326 -10.00 40.39 5.82
N ARG A 327 -11.18 39.80 5.59
CA ARG A 327 -12.38 40.54 5.16
C ARG A 327 -12.85 41.53 6.23
N ARG A 328 -12.86 41.14 7.51
CA ARG A 328 -13.21 42.04 8.62
C ARG A 328 -12.23 43.20 8.75
N VAL A 329 -10.93 42.93 8.65
CA VAL A 329 -9.88 43.96 8.70
C VAL A 329 -10.05 44.94 7.54
N ALA A 330 -10.27 44.46 6.31
CA ALA A 330 -10.49 45.34 5.16
C ALA A 330 -11.71 46.27 5.33
N ILE A 331 -12.80 45.78 5.92
CA ILE A 331 -13.98 46.60 6.23
C ILE A 331 -13.64 47.67 7.27
N LEU A 332 -12.92 47.31 8.33
CA LEU A 332 -12.50 48.26 9.36
C LEU A 332 -11.53 49.31 8.81
N GLU A 333 -10.59 48.92 7.96
CA GLU A 333 -9.67 49.85 7.29
C GLU A 333 -10.44 50.85 6.42
N GLN A 334 -11.44 50.38 5.66
CA GLN A 334 -12.31 51.26 4.87
C GLN A 334 -13.09 52.23 5.77
N HIS A 335 -13.63 51.75 6.90
CA HIS A 335 -14.33 52.61 7.85
C HIS A 335 -13.41 53.68 8.44
N ILE A 336 -12.19 53.31 8.85
CA ILE A 336 -11.19 54.26 9.37
C ILE A 336 -10.85 55.32 8.32
N GLN A 337 -10.67 54.93 7.05
CA GLN A 337 -10.41 55.87 5.96
C GLN A 337 -11.57 56.84 5.72
N LEU A 338 -12.81 56.35 5.76
CA LEU A 338 -14.01 57.18 5.64
C LEU A 338 -14.09 58.18 6.81
N SER A 339 -13.96 57.71 8.05
CA SER A 339 -13.98 58.58 9.24
C SER A 339 -12.84 59.61 9.21
N ALA A 340 -11.64 59.25 8.76
CA ALA A 340 -10.53 60.18 8.61
C ALA A 340 -10.81 61.27 7.56
N LYS A 341 -11.47 60.89 6.44
CA LYS A 341 -11.89 61.83 5.40
C LYS A 341 -12.97 62.77 5.91
N ASP A 342 -13.97 62.25 6.63
CA ASP A 342 -15.04 63.05 7.21
C ASP A 342 -14.48 64.05 8.23
N PHE A 343 -13.52 63.62 9.06
CA PHE A 343 -12.83 64.51 10.00
C PHE A 343 -12.06 65.64 9.30
N GLU A 344 -11.35 65.38 8.20
CA GLU A 344 -10.69 66.45 7.44
C GLU A 344 -11.70 67.39 6.77
N ASN A 345 -12.85 66.89 6.30
CA ASN A 345 -13.94 67.74 5.79
C ASN A 345 -14.50 68.66 6.89
N GLU A 346 -14.84 68.11 8.06
CA GLU A 346 -15.33 68.90 9.20
C GLU A 346 -14.33 69.97 9.65
N LYS A 347 -13.04 69.67 9.59
CA LYS A 347 -11.96 70.63 9.89
C LYS A 347 -11.93 71.78 8.89
N LEU A 348 -12.11 71.50 7.59
CA LEU A 348 -12.23 72.53 6.55
C LEU A 348 -13.49 73.38 6.77
N ASP A 349 -14.63 72.75 7.07
CA ASP A 349 -15.87 73.45 7.39
C ASP A 349 -15.72 74.35 8.61
N ARG A 350 -15.07 73.86 9.67
CA ARG A 350 -14.76 74.65 10.87
C ARG A 350 -13.88 75.85 10.53
N GLN A 351 -12.85 75.68 9.71
CA GLN A 351 -12.00 76.80 9.26
C GLN A 351 -12.79 77.82 8.45
N SER A 352 -13.68 77.36 7.55
CA SER A 352 -14.59 78.22 6.80
C SER A 352 -15.52 79.02 7.72
N LEU A 353 -16.16 78.37 8.68
CA LEU A 353 -17.02 79.02 9.68
C LEU A 353 -16.22 80.01 10.55
N GLN A 354 -15.00 79.67 10.97
CA GLN A 354 -14.12 80.58 11.69
C GLN A 354 -13.79 81.82 10.86
N HIS A 355 -13.52 81.65 9.57
CA HIS A 355 -13.28 82.76 8.65
C HIS A 355 -14.53 83.65 8.51
N GLN A 356 -15.70 83.04 8.33
CA GLN A 356 -16.98 83.76 8.27
C GLN A 356 -17.25 84.54 9.56
N LEU A 357 -17.04 83.93 10.73
CA LEU A 357 -17.17 84.58 12.03
C LEU A 357 -16.23 85.79 12.15
N HIS A 358 -14.96 85.64 11.75
CA HIS A 358 -14.01 86.75 11.78
C HIS A 358 -14.44 87.91 10.87
N LYS A 359 -15.01 87.59 9.70
CA LYS A 359 -15.59 88.57 8.78
C LYS A 359 -16.76 89.32 9.43
N VAL A 360 -17.71 88.60 10.04
CA VAL A 360 -18.84 89.21 10.76
C VAL A 360 -18.36 90.09 11.90
N LEU A 361 -17.41 89.62 12.73
CA LEU A 361 -16.83 90.42 13.82
C LEU A 361 -16.13 91.68 13.32
N LYS A 362 -15.50 91.64 12.16
CA LYS A 362 -14.87 92.82 11.52
C LYS A 362 -15.93 93.82 11.06
N GLU A 363 -17.01 93.37 10.45
CA GLU A 363 -18.13 94.24 10.07
C GLU A 363 -18.86 94.81 11.28
N LEU A 364 -19.05 94.03 12.35
CA LEU A 364 -19.61 94.51 13.62
C LEU A 364 -18.72 95.60 14.26
N ARG A 365 -17.39 95.45 14.23
CA ARG A 365 -16.47 96.51 14.68
C ARG A 365 -16.62 97.78 13.84
N LYS A 366 -16.69 97.65 12.50
CA LYS A 366 -16.92 98.80 11.62
C LYS A 366 -18.26 99.48 11.91
N ALA A 367 -19.34 98.71 12.11
CA ALA A 367 -20.65 99.22 12.47
C ALA A 367 -20.60 99.94 13.83
N ARG A 368 -19.90 99.38 14.82
CA ARG A 368 -19.67 100.03 16.12
C ARG A 368 -18.89 101.33 15.99
N ASP A 369 -17.83 101.35 15.18
CA ASP A 369 -17.04 102.57 14.93
C ASP A 369 -17.85 103.63 14.17
N GLN A 370 -18.75 103.20 13.28
CA GLN A 370 -19.73 104.09 12.64
C GLN A 370 -20.71 104.67 13.65
N ILE A 371 -21.27 103.84 14.54
CA ILE A 371 -22.14 104.28 15.65
C ILE A 371 -21.40 105.31 16.51
N ALA A 372 -20.18 105.03 16.97
CA ALA A 372 -19.40 105.98 17.79
C ALA A 372 -19.09 107.32 17.06
N ARG A 373 -18.86 107.29 15.74
CA ARG A 373 -18.71 108.50 14.92
C ARG A 373 -20.01 109.30 14.80
N LEU A 374 -21.14 108.61 14.64
CA LEU A 374 -22.45 109.24 14.62
C LEU A 374 -22.82 109.81 16.00
N GLU A 375 -22.58 109.08 17.07
CA GLU A 375 -22.75 109.52 18.46
C GLU A 375 -21.90 110.74 18.77
N SER A 376 -20.63 110.77 18.38
CA SER A 376 -19.76 111.95 18.58
C SER A 376 -20.19 113.16 17.72
N SER A 377 -20.74 112.95 16.52
CA SER A 377 -21.36 114.03 15.73
C SER A 377 -22.66 114.52 16.37
N ASN A 378 -23.47 113.61 16.91
CA ASN A 378 -24.70 113.92 17.62
C ASN A 378 -24.43 114.63 18.96
N GLN A 379 -23.36 114.26 19.67
CA GLN A 379 -22.89 114.92 20.89
C GLN A 379 -22.30 116.31 20.60
N LYS A 380 -21.65 116.51 19.45
CA LYS A 380 -21.29 117.85 18.95
C LYS A 380 -22.52 118.67 18.60
N GLN A 381 -23.56 118.08 18.00
CA GLN A 381 -24.85 118.74 17.78
C GLN A 381 -25.57 119.07 19.10
N GLN A 382 -25.46 118.22 20.13
CA GLN A 382 -25.96 118.51 21.47
C GLN A 382 -25.15 119.60 22.19
N SER A 383 -23.89 119.84 21.83
CA SER A 383 -23.09 120.93 22.41
C SER A 383 -23.46 122.35 21.92
N GLU A 384 -24.29 122.46 20.88
CA GLU A 384 -24.91 123.71 20.43
C GLU A 384 -26.31 123.97 21.03
N SER A 385 -26.82 123.07 21.86
CA SER A 385 -28.04 123.29 22.65
C SER A 385 -27.79 122.99 24.13
N ARG A 386 -27.55 124.03 24.93
CA ARG A 386 -27.68 123.92 26.40
C ARG A 386 -29.12 123.50 26.72
N PHE A 387 -29.32 122.40 27.44
CA PHE A 387 -29.91 122.38 28.79
C PHE A 387 -30.10 120.93 29.29
N SER A 388 -29.48 120.67 30.45
CA SER A 388 -29.91 119.81 31.58
C SER A 388 -30.06 118.28 31.45
N GLU A 389 -29.09 117.60 32.06
CA GLU A 389 -29.23 116.40 32.92
C GLU A 389 -30.14 116.67 34.16
N PRO A 390 -30.50 115.69 35.03
CA PRO A 390 -30.00 114.31 35.13
C PRO A 390 -31.09 113.24 35.40
N SER A 391 -30.68 111.97 35.47
CA SER A 391 -30.89 111.09 36.65
C SER A 391 -31.33 109.66 36.33
N SER A 392 -30.48 108.72 36.77
CA SER A 392 -30.81 107.50 37.51
C SER A 392 -31.92 106.58 37.00
N TYR A 393 -31.56 105.50 36.27
CA TYR A 393 -32.23 104.21 36.39
C TYR A 393 -31.26 103.03 36.14
N LYS A 394 -30.95 102.26 37.19
CA LYS A 394 -30.95 100.78 37.15
C LYS A 394 -32.35 100.34 37.63
N PRO A 395 -32.90 99.15 37.32
CA PRO A 395 -32.30 97.87 36.89
C PRO A 395 -32.95 97.35 35.58
N GLU A 396 -32.60 96.23 34.97
CA GLU A 396 -33.17 94.90 35.26
C GLU A 396 -32.44 93.79 34.48
N PHE A 397 -32.14 92.73 35.20
CA PHE A 397 -31.65 91.46 34.69
C PHE A 397 -32.88 90.64 34.33
N GLU A 398 -33.26 90.61 33.05
CA GLU A 398 -34.35 89.73 32.60
C GLU A 398 -33.80 88.31 32.47
N ARG A 399 -33.77 87.63 33.62
CA ARG A 399 -33.69 86.18 33.71
C ARG A 399 -35.01 85.65 33.16
N LEU A 400 -35.07 85.46 31.84
CA LEU A 400 -36.07 84.59 31.23
C LEU A 400 -35.77 83.15 31.68
N SER A 401 -36.25 82.80 32.88
CA SER A 401 -36.65 81.43 33.16
C SER A 401 -37.88 81.15 32.30
N ILE A 402 -37.65 80.78 31.05
CA ILE A 402 -38.63 80.02 30.29
C ILE A 402 -38.75 78.70 31.02
N GLU A 403 -39.93 78.47 31.58
CA GLU A 403 -40.43 77.15 31.89
C GLU A 403 -40.18 76.26 30.67
N ASP A 404 -39.27 75.30 30.80
CA ASP A 404 -39.32 74.10 29.98
C ASP A 404 -40.48 73.26 30.53
N PRO A 405 -41.63 73.14 29.84
CA PRO A 405 -42.42 71.94 29.98
C PRO A 405 -41.55 70.84 29.40
N ILE A 406 -40.93 70.04 30.27
CA ILE A 406 -40.32 68.76 29.89
C ILE A 406 -41.36 68.03 29.02
N PRO A 407 -41.13 67.87 27.71
CA PRO A 407 -41.92 66.93 26.96
C PRO A 407 -41.44 65.57 27.44
N THR A 408 -42.36 64.84 28.06
CA THR A 408 -42.39 63.40 28.09
C THR A 408 -41.80 62.82 26.80
N SER A 409 -40.53 62.46 26.84
CA SER A 409 -40.01 61.37 26.04
C SER A 409 -39.61 60.29 27.03
N THR A 410 -40.56 59.38 27.22
CA THR A 410 -40.31 58.05 27.74
C THR A 410 -39.08 57.54 27.00
N SER A 411 -37.93 57.49 27.67
CA SER A 411 -36.81 56.69 27.20
C SER A 411 -37.29 55.26 27.28
N LYS A 412 -37.96 54.80 26.22
CA LYS A 412 -38.13 53.38 25.95
C LYS A 412 -36.72 52.84 25.85
N ASN A 413 -36.25 52.22 26.93
CA ASN A 413 -35.10 51.36 26.91
C ASN A 413 -35.41 50.27 25.87
N LEU A 414 -34.89 50.42 24.65
CA LEU A 414 -35.06 49.46 23.55
C LEU A 414 -34.45 48.08 23.86
N LEU A 415 -33.91 47.88 25.06
CA LEU A 415 -33.44 46.60 25.57
C LEU A 415 -34.52 45.84 26.37
N ASP A 416 -35.65 46.47 26.71
CA ASP A 416 -36.70 45.85 27.54
C ASP A 416 -37.75 45.05 26.73
N GLU A 417 -37.65 45.06 25.40
CA GLU A 417 -38.52 44.28 24.50
C GLU A 417 -37.82 43.05 23.89
N SER A 418 -36.56 42.80 24.26
CA SER A 418 -35.82 41.61 23.81
C SER A 418 -35.72 40.58 24.93
N PHE A 419 -36.08 39.34 24.63
CA PHE A 419 -36.00 38.22 25.56
C PHE A 419 -34.90 37.27 25.12
N LEU A 420 -34.07 36.84 26.06
CA LEU A 420 -33.06 35.81 25.90
C LEU A 420 -33.60 34.51 26.50
N GLU A 421 -33.46 33.41 25.76
CA GLU A 421 -33.94 32.11 26.20
C GLU A 421 -32.79 31.22 26.67
N CYS A 422 -33.05 30.44 27.73
CA CYS A 422 -32.13 29.38 28.12
C CYS A 422 -32.06 28.30 27.02
N PRO A 423 -30.87 27.92 26.50
CA PRO A 423 -30.76 26.96 25.40
C PRO A 423 -31.27 25.56 25.74
N LYS A 424 -31.29 25.18 27.03
CA LYS A 424 -31.70 23.85 27.49
C LYS A 424 -33.21 23.77 27.77
N CYS A 425 -33.78 24.72 28.52
CA CYS A 425 -35.19 24.67 28.95
C CYS A 425 -36.10 25.71 28.28
N ARG A 426 -35.55 26.63 27.47
CA ARG A 426 -36.24 27.73 26.78
C ARG A 426 -37.01 28.69 27.68
N ALA A 427 -36.66 28.77 28.97
CA ALA A 427 -37.21 29.79 29.85
C ALA A 427 -36.82 31.19 29.34
N PRO A 428 -37.79 32.10 29.12
CA PRO A 428 -37.52 33.44 28.60
C PRO A 428 -37.14 34.40 29.73
N TYR A 429 -36.12 35.22 29.49
CA TYR A 429 -35.64 36.25 30.40
C TYR A 429 -35.51 37.57 29.65
N ALA A 430 -35.93 38.68 30.26
CA ALA A 430 -35.71 39.99 29.65
C ALA A 430 -34.20 40.28 29.55
N THR A 431 -33.74 40.92 28.49
CA THR A 431 -32.31 41.26 28.30
C THR A 431 -31.77 42.16 29.42
N SER A 432 -32.64 42.96 30.04
CA SER A 432 -32.35 43.75 31.26
C SER A 432 -31.99 42.87 32.47
N GLN A 433 -32.42 41.60 32.50
CA GLN A 433 -32.20 40.61 33.57
C GLN A 433 -31.16 39.53 33.20
N HIS A 434 -30.21 39.81 32.30
CA HIS A 434 -29.20 38.83 31.85
C HIS A 434 -28.41 38.13 32.98
N ARG A 435 -28.23 38.78 34.15
CA ARG A 435 -27.57 38.16 35.31
C ARG A 435 -28.37 37.00 35.89
N GLU A 436 -29.69 37.07 35.87
CA GLU A 436 -30.59 36.03 36.36
C GLU A 436 -30.60 34.82 35.42
N LEU A 437 -30.51 35.06 34.10
CA LEU A 437 -30.31 34.01 33.10
C LEU A 437 -28.97 33.28 33.33
N LEU A 438 -27.87 33.99 33.57
CA LEU A 438 -26.57 33.35 33.83
C LEU A 438 -26.61 32.46 35.09
N ALA A 439 -27.20 32.95 36.17
CA ALA A 439 -27.40 32.13 37.38
C ALA A 439 -28.30 30.91 37.09
N HIS A 440 -29.34 31.07 36.27
CA HIS A 440 -30.18 29.95 35.84
C HIS A 440 -29.41 28.92 35.00
N LEU A 441 -28.52 29.36 34.10
CA LEU A 441 -27.72 28.47 33.24
C LEU A 441 -26.78 27.57 34.06
N ASP A 442 -26.22 28.07 35.16
CA ASP A 442 -25.34 27.29 36.05
C ASP A 442 -26.07 26.08 36.68
N PHE A 443 -27.34 26.23 37.04
CA PHE A 443 -28.17 25.11 37.53
C PHE A 443 -28.83 24.31 36.41
N CYS A 444 -29.10 24.94 35.27
CA CYS A 444 -29.80 24.29 34.18
C CYS A 444 -28.86 23.35 33.41
N PHE A 445 -27.56 23.65 33.29
CA PHE A 445 -26.61 22.81 32.54
C PHE A 445 -25.92 21.70 33.34
N THR A 446 -26.09 21.70 34.67
CA THR A 446 -25.93 20.48 35.46
C THR A 446 -27.09 19.52 35.20
#